data_AF-A0A956HLL8-F1
#
_entry.id   AF-A0A956HLL8-F1
#
_cell.length_a   1.000
_cell.length_b   1.000
_cell.length_c   1.000
_cell.angle_alpha   90.00
_cell.angle_beta   90.00
_cell.angle_gamma   90.00
#
_symmetry.space_group_name_H-M   'P 1'
#
loop_
_entity.id
_entity.type
_entity.pdbx_description
1 polymer ?
#
loop_
_entity_poly.entity_id
_entity_poly.type
_entity_poly.pdbx_seq_one_letter_code
_entity_poly.pdbx_strand_id
1 'polypeptide(L)'
;VGAFDVVVLQGEDTSGLMKWLGDNGYQQDPNAAPLFDDYIKEGYLFAAFKLTTGVGVDQIHPVVLEFDTGEACVPLRLTRIAAQEDMEVRTFFLGNNRVVPRNYRHVIINQVKLNWLNLTNVAADYKELITQAVDALKSDGHGFVTEYAGSSSVVGKGGLFSESWKAAPFVDAAPTTVVDTLSQQGIMGCFADFCEYYHPLVEGLLGEFLPVPDGLDADAFYGCLRCYEGLIDPNAWSGQLFADAYQARVIDPGQRAVDLLDTWPYLTRMYTTISPGEMTVDPFFHENAQLGDVSAFRTATRVNLCSGDDVVTLPGGRDVFIPNGFGWPSFIDELPYEEDIEETMQVGAPVNLVDNTALIDAAIDKWNHDHGWPQAPGGTDTTADTSTDTASGTDSGAESGAESGSTDSGGESGGSGCGCSSGDRSSGALGVGLMALAFGLGLRRRRR
;
A
#
# COMPACT_ATOMS: atom_id res chain seq x y z
N VAL A 1 -16.42 -6.98 -15.60
CA VAL A 1 -16.99 -5.65 -15.25
C VAL A 1 -15.97 -4.59 -15.61
N GLY A 2 -16.38 -3.57 -16.37
CA GLY A 2 -15.48 -2.55 -16.91
C GLY A 2 -14.39 -3.16 -17.81
N ALA A 3 -13.13 -2.82 -17.57
CA ALA A 3 -11.97 -3.24 -18.36
C ALA A 3 -11.60 -4.72 -18.21
N PHE A 4 -12.11 -5.40 -17.17
CA PHE A 4 -11.74 -6.77 -16.84
C PHE A 4 -12.90 -7.75 -17.04
N ASP A 5 -12.64 -8.87 -17.70
CA ASP A 5 -13.38 -10.12 -17.51
C ASP A 5 -12.79 -10.87 -16.32
N VAL A 6 -13.64 -11.25 -15.36
CA VAL A 6 -13.21 -11.78 -14.06
C VAL A 6 -13.92 -13.10 -13.81
N VAL A 7 -13.12 -14.14 -13.56
CA VAL A 7 -13.63 -15.47 -13.20
C VAL A 7 -12.99 -15.90 -11.90
N VAL A 8 -13.80 -16.43 -10.98
CA VAL A 8 -13.30 -17.09 -9.77
C VAL A 8 -13.25 -18.59 -10.04
N LEU A 9 -12.07 -19.17 -9.88
CA LEU A 9 -11.78 -20.57 -10.15
C LEU A 9 -11.49 -21.29 -8.84
N GLN A 10 -12.03 -22.48 -8.70
CA GLN A 10 -11.61 -23.45 -7.71
C GLN A 10 -10.81 -24.54 -8.43
N GLY A 11 -9.50 -24.59 -8.18
CA GLY A 11 -8.64 -25.62 -8.75
C GLY A 11 -8.67 -26.88 -7.89
N GLU A 12 -8.96 -28.04 -8.49
CA GLU A 12 -8.73 -29.33 -7.82
C GLU A 12 -7.26 -29.76 -7.92
N ASP A 13 -6.61 -29.43 -9.04
CA ASP A 13 -5.18 -29.65 -9.26
C ASP A 13 -4.58 -28.59 -10.20
N THR A 14 -3.27 -28.39 -10.10
CA THR A 14 -2.52 -27.41 -10.88
C THR A 14 -2.61 -27.64 -12.38
N SER A 15 -2.67 -28.90 -12.82
CA SER A 15 -2.70 -29.23 -14.25
C SER A 15 -4.02 -28.80 -14.90
N GLY A 16 -5.13 -28.98 -14.18
CA GLY A 16 -6.46 -28.54 -14.57
C GLY A 16 -6.56 -27.01 -14.61
N LEU A 17 -6.05 -26.33 -13.58
CA LEU A 17 -6.03 -24.86 -13.53
C LEU A 17 -5.20 -24.28 -14.69
N MET A 18 -3.98 -24.78 -14.88
CA MET A 18 -3.13 -24.36 -16.00
C MET A 18 -3.85 -24.60 -17.32
N LYS A 19 -4.37 -25.80 -17.57
CA LYS A 19 -5.09 -26.12 -18.81
C LYS A 19 -6.26 -25.16 -19.05
N TRP A 20 -7.06 -24.86 -18.02
CA TRP A 20 -8.17 -23.92 -18.13
C TRP A 20 -7.69 -22.51 -18.53
N LEU A 21 -6.62 -22.02 -17.89
CA LEU A 21 -6.04 -20.71 -18.23
C LEU A 21 -5.62 -20.66 -19.70
N GLY A 22 -4.93 -21.70 -20.19
CA GLY A 22 -4.50 -21.80 -21.59
C GLY A 22 -5.66 -21.88 -22.57
N ASP A 23 -6.66 -22.72 -22.28
CA ASP A 23 -7.86 -22.88 -23.13
C ASP A 23 -8.69 -21.59 -23.22
N ASN A 24 -8.64 -20.73 -22.20
CA ASN A 24 -9.33 -19.44 -22.16
C ASN A 24 -8.44 -18.25 -22.57
N GLY A 25 -7.25 -18.52 -23.09
CA GLY A 25 -6.35 -17.50 -23.65
C GLY A 25 -5.71 -16.58 -22.63
N TYR A 26 -5.52 -17.05 -21.40
CA TYR A 26 -4.65 -16.39 -20.42
C TYR A 26 -3.19 -16.70 -20.72
N GLN A 27 -2.31 -15.75 -20.44
CA GLN A 27 -0.87 -15.99 -20.52
C GLN A 27 -0.46 -16.97 -19.43
N GLN A 28 0.27 -18.01 -19.82
CA GLN A 28 0.77 -19.03 -18.91
C GLN A 28 2.26 -18.82 -18.65
N ASP A 29 2.65 -18.91 -17.38
CA ASP A 29 4.04 -19.07 -16.98
C ASP A 29 4.22 -20.46 -16.33
N PRO A 30 5.09 -21.34 -16.88
CA PRO A 30 5.40 -22.63 -16.26
C PRO A 30 5.90 -22.51 -14.80
N ASN A 31 6.55 -21.40 -14.44
CA ASN A 31 7.03 -21.12 -13.09
C ASN A 31 5.89 -20.82 -12.10
N ALA A 32 4.66 -20.58 -12.59
CA ALA A 32 3.49 -20.41 -11.76
C ALA A 32 2.95 -21.73 -11.18
N ALA A 33 3.24 -22.86 -11.84
CA ALA A 33 2.67 -24.15 -11.47
C ALA A 33 2.99 -24.57 -10.01
N PRO A 34 4.23 -24.45 -9.51
CA PRO A 34 4.51 -24.75 -8.10
C PRO A 34 3.78 -23.82 -7.13
N LEU A 35 3.62 -22.54 -7.49
CA LEU A 35 2.91 -21.57 -6.65
C LEU A 35 1.42 -21.92 -6.57
N PHE A 36 0.79 -22.22 -7.69
CA PHE A 36 -0.61 -22.65 -7.72
C PHE A 36 -0.86 -23.91 -6.89
N ASP A 37 0.07 -24.88 -6.92
CA ASP A 37 -0.05 -26.11 -6.15
C ASP A 37 -0.13 -25.83 -4.64
N ASP A 38 0.67 -24.89 -4.14
CA ASP A 38 0.61 -24.51 -2.72
C ASP A 38 -0.75 -23.89 -2.35
N TYR A 39 -1.23 -22.93 -3.16
CA TYR A 39 -2.54 -22.30 -2.92
C TYR A 39 -3.69 -23.31 -3.00
N ILE A 40 -3.64 -24.27 -3.93
CA ILE A 40 -4.64 -25.35 -4.03
C ILE A 40 -4.64 -26.23 -2.79
N LYS A 41 -3.46 -26.64 -2.30
CA LYS A 41 -3.33 -27.45 -1.07
C LYS A 41 -3.86 -26.73 0.17
N GLU A 42 -3.70 -25.42 0.20
CA GLU A 42 -4.21 -24.54 1.26
C GLU A 42 -5.72 -24.23 1.10
N GLY A 43 -6.34 -24.68 0.00
CA GLY A 43 -7.79 -24.60 -0.22
C GLY A 43 -8.26 -23.28 -0.84
N TYR A 44 -7.37 -22.54 -1.49
CA TYR A 44 -7.65 -21.21 -2.02
C TYR A 44 -8.32 -21.19 -3.39
N LEU A 45 -9.15 -20.16 -3.60
CA LEU A 45 -9.70 -19.78 -4.90
C LEU A 45 -8.75 -18.85 -5.67
N PHE A 46 -8.86 -18.87 -6.99
CA PHE A 46 -8.11 -17.99 -7.89
C PHE A 46 -9.06 -17.02 -8.58
N ALA A 47 -8.84 -15.72 -8.40
CA ALA A 47 -9.50 -14.70 -9.21
C ALA A 47 -8.63 -14.43 -10.46
N ALA A 48 -9.12 -14.82 -11.63
CA ALA A 48 -8.44 -14.64 -12.91
C ALA A 48 -9.00 -13.41 -13.65
N PHE A 49 -8.14 -12.42 -13.88
CA PHE A 49 -8.47 -11.17 -14.55
C PHE A 49 -7.96 -11.17 -15.99
N LYS A 50 -8.83 -10.83 -16.95
CA LYS A 50 -8.47 -10.69 -18.36
C LYS A 50 -8.90 -9.33 -18.87
N LEU A 51 -7.98 -8.59 -19.47
CA LEU A 51 -8.32 -7.33 -20.14
C LEU A 51 -9.19 -7.61 -21.37
N THR A 52 -10.27 -6.86 -21.53
CA THR A 52 -11.11 -6.93 -22.73
C THR A 52 -10.38 -6.30 -23.93
N THR A 53 -10.70 -6.77 -25.14
CA THR A 53 -10.05 -6.29 -26.36
C THR A 53 -10.37 -4.81 -26.63
N GLY A 54 -9.35 -4.00 -26.91
CA GLY A 54 -9.52 -2.57 -27.23
C GLY A 54 -9.34 -1.62 -26.04
N VAL A 55 -9.01 -2.15 -24.85
CA VAL A 55 -8.78 -1.37 -23.64
C VAL A 55 -7.34 -0.86 -23.57
N GLY A 56 -7.18 0.47 -23.49
CA GLY A 56 -5.90 1.12 -23.21
C GLY A 56 -5.56 1.15 -21.71
N VAL A 57 -4.32 1.49 -21.37
CA VAL A 57 -3.85 1.56 -19.96
C VAL A 57 -4.66 2.57 -19.13
N ASP A 58 -5.17 3.61 -19.79
CA ASP A 58 -6.04 4.68 -19.29
C ASP A 58 -7.43 4.19 -18.85
N GLN A 59 -7.83 2.98 -19.25
CA GLN A 59 -9.14 2.40 -18.93
C GLN A 59 -9.09 1.37 -17.79
N ILE A 60 -7.90 1.09 -17.24
CA ILE A 60 -7.73 0.21 -16.08
C ILE A 60 -8.30 0.90 -14.84
N HIS A 61 -9.22 0.21 -14.15
CA HIS A 61 -9.82 0.70 -12.91
C HIS A 61 -9.50 -0.23 -11.73
N PRO A 62 -9.61 0.25 -10.47
CA PRO A 62 -9.44 -0.59 -9.30
C PRO A 62 -10.39 -1.80 -9.30
N VAL A 63 -9.94 -2.89 -8.69
CA VAL A 63 -10.72 -4.10 -8.45
C VAL A 63 -11.06 -4.15 -6.96
N VAL A 64 -12.32 -4.48 -6.65
CA VAL A 64 -12.76 -4.76 -5.28
C VAL A 64 -12.96 -6.25 -5.13
N LEU A 65 -12.30 -6.83 -4.13
CA LEU A 65 -12.51 -8.20 -3.70
C LEU A 65 -13.22 -8.18 -2.35
N GLU A 66 -14.27 -8.98 -2.23
CA GLU A 66 -15.00 -9.17 -0.98
C GLU A 66 -14.74 -10.60 -0.50
N PHE A 67 -14.34 -10.73 0.76
CA PHE A 67 -13.99 -11.99 1.38
C PHE A 67 -14.97 -12.30 2.50
N ASP A 68 -15.38 -13.56 2.63
CA ASP A 68 -16.24 -14.01 3.73
C ASP A 68 -15.50 -14.03 5.09
N THR A 69 -14.17 -13.92 5.05
CA THR A 69 -13.30 -13.90 6.22
C THR A 69 -12.91 -12.46 6.56
N GLY A 70 -12.96 -12.09 7.85
CA GLY A 70 -12.51 -10.78 8.33
C GLY A 70 -10.99 -10.62 8.43
N GLU A 71 -10.20 -11.56 7.89
CA GLU A 71 -8.74 -11.50 7.90
C GLU A 71 -8.25 -10.72 6.67
N ALA A 72 -7.50 -9.64 6.89
CA ALA A 72 -6.92 -8.86 5.81
C ALA A 72 -5.58 -9.46 5.39
N CYS A 73 -5.38 -9.63 4.08
CA CYS A 73 -4.13 -10.14 3.52
C CYS A 73 -3.79 -9.59 2.12
N VAL A 74 -2.50 -9.57 1.80
CA VAL A 74 -1.96 -9.28 0.46
C VAL A 74 -1.31 -10.54 -0.16
N PRO A 75 -1.72 -11.01 -1.35
CA PRO A 75 -1.17 -12.22 -1.98
C PRO A 75 0.18 -11.97 -2.68
N LEU A 76 1.27 -11.95 -1.92
CA LEU A 76 2.61 -11.67 -2.43
C LEU A 76 3.29 -12.87 -3.10
N ARG A 77 3.01 -14.13 -2.70
CA ARG A 77 3.69 -15.31 -3.28
C ARG A 77 3.41 -15.45 -4.77
N LEU A 78 2.16 -15.23 -5.21
CA LEU A 78 1.81 -15.23 -6.64
C LEU A 78 2.48 -14.08 -7.40
N THR A 79 2.67 -12.94 -6.73
CA THR A 79 3.26 -11.74 -7.34
C THR A 79 4.75 -11.93 -7.66
N ARG A 80 5.42 -12.86 -6.98
CA ARG A 80 6.85 -13.20 -7.17
C ARG A 80 7.28 -13.36 -8.63
N ILE A 81 6.43 -13.95 -9.47
CA ILE A 81 6.77 -14.28 -10.87
C ILE A 81 7.06 -13.02 -11.70
N ALA A 82 6.36 -11.92 -11.40
CA ALA A 82 6.44 -10.66 -12.13
C ALA A 82 7.06 -9.52 -11.29
N ALA A 83 7.49 -9.82 -10.08
CA ALA A 83 8.10 -8.86 -9.17
C ALA A 83 9.50 -8.45 -9.61
N GLN A 84 9.91 -7.25 -9.18
CA GLN A 84 11.28 -6.74 -9.30
C GLN A 84 11.94 -6.77 -7.92
N GLU A 85 13.27 -6.69 -7.86
CA GLU A 85 13.99 -6.48 -6.60
C GLU A 85 13.50 -5.21 -5.91
N ASP A 86 13.41 -5.25 -4.58
CA ASP A 86 12.98 -4.17 -3.71
C ASP A 86 11.65 -3.55 -4.16
N MET A 87 10.70 -4.40 -4.55
CA MET A 87 9.38 -3.97 -4.99
C MET A 87 8.62 -3.35 -3.82
N GLU A 88 8.14 -2.13 -4.03
CA GLU A 88 7.39 -1.38 -3.03
C GLU A 88 5.98 -1.94 -2.86
N VAL A 89 5.59 -2.20 -1.61
CA VAL A 89 4.23 -2.59 -1.25
C VAL A 89 3.69 -1.60 -0.22
N ARG A 90 2.57 -0.95 -0.56
CA ARG A 90 1.84 -0.05 0.35
C ARG A 90 0.46 -0.60 0.60
N THR A 91 0.09 -0.70 1.87
CA THR A 91 -1.22 -1.18 2.30
C THR A 91 -1.93 -0.09 3.09
N PHE A 92 -3.21 0.07 2.81
CA PHE A 92 -4.09 1.03 3.49
C PHE A 92 -5.25 0.24 4.11
N PHE A 93 -5.43 0.40 5.41
CA PHE A 93 -6.49 -0.28 6.15
C PHE A 93 -7.42 0.76 6.76
N LEU A 94 -8.69 0.70 6.38
CA LEU A 94 -9.77 1.42 7.04
C LEU A 94 -10.40 0.48 8.08
N GLY A 95 -10.46 0.92 9.33
CA GLY A 95 -10.97 0.13 10.45
C GLY A 95 -11.35 0.99 11.65
N ASN A 96 -11.43 0.38 12.83
CA ASN A 96 -11.69 1.09 14.07
C ASN A 96 -10.41 1.46 14.84
N ASN A 97 -9.35 0.67 14.64
CA ASN A 97 -8.10 0.80 15.38
C ASN A 97 -6.89 0.62 14.45
N ARG A 98 -5.69 0.77 15.02
CA ARG A 98 -4.43 0.55 14.31
C ARG A 98 -4.31 -0.90 13.85
N VAL A 99 -3.95 -1.07 12.58
CA VAL A 99 -3.65 -2.37 11.99
C VAL A 99 -2.15 -2.65 12.06
N VAL A 100 -1.79 -3.90 12.30
CA VAL A 100 -0.40 -4.37 12.43
C VAL A 100 -0.21 -5.73 11.75
N PRO A 101 1.03 -6.09 11.38
CA PRO A 101 1.29 -7.36 10.68
C PRO A 101 1.25 -8.54 11.66
N ARG A 102 0.53 -9.60 11.30
CA ARG A 102 0.36 -10.80 12.12
C ARG A 102 1.52 -11.77 12.00
N ASN A 103 1.92 -12.10 10.78
CA ASN A 103 2.97 -13.09 10.48
C ASN A 103 4.24 -12.46 9.88
N TYR A 104 4.21 -11.15 9.64
CA TYR A 104 5.38 -10.34 9.31
C TYR A 104 5.79 -9.56 10.57
N ARG A 105 7.05 -9.11 10.62
CA ARG A 105 7.55 -8.24 11.69
C ARG A 105 7.06 -6.82 11.53
N HIS A 106 6.88 -6.13 12.65
CA HIS A 106 6.74 -4.69 12.67
C HIS A 106 8.13 -4.07 12.87
N VAL A 107 8.56 -3.25 11.92
CA VAL A 107 9.90 -2.67 11.91
C VAL A 107 9.80 -1.19 12.24
N ILE A 108 10.64 -0.74 13.18
CA ILE A 108 10.84 0.67 13.51
C ILE A 108 12.21 1.06 12.97
N ILE A 109 12.24 2.03 12.07
CA ILE A 109 13.47 2.48 11.40
C ILE A 109 14.33 3.34 12.32
N ASN A 110 15.65 3.21 12.16
CA ASN A 110 16.62 4.12 12.76
C ASN A 110 16.67 5.44 11.99
N GLN A 111 16.00 6.46 12.52
CA GLN A 111 15.83 7.74 11.81
C GLN A 111 17.11 8.55 11.63
N VAL A 112 18.18 8.27 12.41
CA VAL A 112 19.48 8.96 12.25
C VAL A 112 20.16 8.60 10.94
N LYS A 113 19.80 7.46 10.34
CA LYS A 113 20.30 7.03 9.02
C LYS A 113 19.84 7.93 7.87
N LEU A 114 18.75 8.67 8.05
CA LEU A 114 18.32 9.66 7.06
C LEU A 114 19.20 10.90 7.15
N ASN A 115 19.67 11.38 6.00
CA ASN A 115 20.30 12.68 5.92
C ASN A 115 19.23 13.79 5.92
N TRP A 116 18.92 14.32 7.10
CA TRP A 116 17.91 15.37 7.28
C TRP A 116 18.27 16.74 6.69
N LEU A 117 19.50 16.90 6.15
CA LEU A 117 19.92 18.09 5.42
C LEU A 117 19.77 17.92 3.89
N ASN A 118 19.64 16.68 3.40
CA ASN A 118 19.45 16.39 1.98
C ASN A 118 17.96 16.43 1.61
N LEU A 119 17.52 17.53 1.02
CA LEU A 119 16.12 17.69 0.60
C LEU A 119 15.85 17.34 -0.87
N THR A 120 16.87 16.91 -1.64
CA THR A 120 16.72 16.68 -3.09
C THR A 120 16.38 15.24 -3.46
N ASN A 121 16.66 14.26 -2.60
CA ASN A 121 16.48 12.83 -2.89
C ASN A 121 15.77 12.04 -1.77
N VAL A 122 14.97 12.72 -0.94
CA VAL A 122 14.37 12.16 0.28
C VAL A 122 13.62 10.84 0.05
N ALA A 123 12.89 10.72 -1.06
CA ALA A 123 12.10 9.52 -1.34
C ALA A 123 12.97 8.28 -1.57
N ALA A 124 14.09 8.42 -2.29
CA ALA A 124 14.99 7.30 -2.56
C ALA A 124 15.82 6.94 -1.31
N ASP A 125 16.31 7.94 -0.58
CA ASP A 125 17.03 7.73 0.69
C ASP A 125 16.13 7.04 1.73
N TYR A 126 14.84 7.40 1.75
CA TYR A 126 13.85 6.76 2.61
C TYR A 126 13.52 5.33 2.17
N LYS A 127 13.35 5.10 0.86
CA LYS A 127 13.16 3.74 0.33
C LYS A 127 14.35 2.84 0.73
N GLU A 128 15.57 3.31 0.53
CA GLU A 128 16.78 2.57 0.90
C GLU A 128 16.82 2.24 2.39
N LEU A 129 16.51 3.20 3.27
CA LEU A 129 16.41 2.93 4.71
C LEU A 129 15.38 1.84 5.02
N ILE A 130 14.22 1.87 4.37
CA ILE A 130 13.18 0.85 4.58
C ILE A 130 13.67 -0.51 4.10
N THR A 131 14.27 -0.59 2.90
CA THR A 131 14.85 -1.82 2.36
C THR A 131 15.83 -2.44 3.34
N GLN A 132 16.85 -1.69 3.74
CA GLN A 132 17.87 -2.20 4.65
C GLN A 132 17.31 -2.57 6.04
N ALA A 133 16.31 -1.85 6.54
CA ALA A 133 15.68 -2.16 7.83
C ALA A 133 14.78 -3.40 7.77
N VAL A 134 14.07 -3.62 6.66
CA VAL A 134 13.22 -4.81 6.46
C VAL A 134 14.06 -6.06 6.18
N ASP A 135 15.21 -5.92 5.54
CA ASP A 135 16.14 -7.03 5.25
C ASP A 135 17.02 -7.41 6.46
N ALA A 136 16.94 -6.63 7.54
CA ALA A 136 17.64 -6.94 8.79
C ALA A 136 17.32 -8.36 9.26
N LEU A 137 18.31 -9.02 9.89
CA LEU A 137 18.31 -10.47 10.15
C LEU A 137 17.06 -11.01 10.86
N LYS A 138 16.37 -10.19 11.67
CA LYS A 138 15.19 -10.62 12.44
C LYS A 138 13.85 -10.45 11.71
N SER A 139 13.83 -9.65 10.65
CA SER A 139 12.70 -9.53 9.72
C SER A 139 12.92 -10.34 8.44
N ASP A 140 14.15 -10.48 7.96
CA ASP A 140 14.53 -11.37 6.84
C ASP A 140 13.61 -11.18 5.61
N GLY A 141 13.42 -9.91 5.19
CA GLY A 141 12.53 -9.53 4.09
C GLY A 141 11.03 -9.53 4.44
N HIS A 142 10.66 -10.07 5.62
CA HIS A 142 9.28 -10.19 6.09
C HIS A 142 8.94 -9.14 7.15
N GLY A 143 9.12 -7.86 6.81
CA GLY A 143 8.84 -6.73 7.70
C GLY A 143 7.88 -5.71 7.08
N PHE A 144 7.16 -4.97 7.93
CA PHE A 144 6.42 -3.77 7.53
C PHE A 144 6.66 -2.63 8.52
N VAL A 145 6.72 -1.40 8.00
CA VAL A 145 6.78 -0.17 8.78
C VAL A 145 5.42 0.50 8.77
N THR A 146 4.95 0.95 9.93
CA THR A 146 3.76 1.82 10.01
C THR A 146 4.16 3.25 9.66
N GLU A 147 3.61 3.80 8.58
CA GLU A 147 3.88 5.18 8.14
C GLU A 147 2.81 6.16 8.63
N TYR A 148 1.60 5.67 8.89
CA TYR A 148 0.52 6.43 9.47
C TYR A 148 -0.46 5.51 10.19
N ALA A 149 -0.94 5.95 11.35
CA ALA A 149 -2.05 5.33 12.07
C ALA A 149 -2.80 6.45 12.80
N GLY A 150 -4.07 6.66 12.48
CA GLY A 150 -4.86 7.72 13.10
C GLY A 150 -6.18 7.95 12.39
N SER A 151 -6.77 9.13 12.58
CA SER A 151 -8.06 9.50 11.98
C SER A 151 -8.08 9.38 10.45
N SER A 152 -9.05 8.64 9.90
CA SER A 152 -9.27 8.54 8.45
C SER A 152 -9.62 9.88 7.79
N SER A 153 -9.96 10.91 8.59
CA SER A 153 -10.20 12.28 8.12
C SER A 153 -8.99 12.95 7.47
N VAL A 154 -7.79 12.35 7.55
CA VAL A 154 -6.62 12.81 6.77
C VAL A 154 -6.84 12.65 5.27
N VAL A 155 -7.73 11.74 4.85
CA VAL A 155 -8.09 11.54 3.45
C VAL A 155 -9.19 12.52 3.07
N GLY A 156 -8.86 13.46 2.18
CA GLY A 156 -9.84 14.36 1.59
C GLY A 156 -10.83 13.58 0.71
N LYS A 157 -12.14 13.86 0.87
CA LYS A 157 -13.21 13.24 0.08
C LYS A 157 -13.51 13.97 -1.23
N GLY A 158 -12.91 15.15 -1.42
CA GLY A 158 -13.10 15.95 -2.63
C GLY A 158 -12.62 15.19 -3.87
N GLY A 159 -13.45 15.15 -4.91
CA GLY A 159 -13.16 14.44 -6.16
C GLY A 159 -13.48 12.94 -6.15
N LEU A 160 -13.81 12.34 -5.00
CA LEU A 160 -14.26 10.94 -4.95
C LEU A 160 -15.71 10.78 -5.42
N PHE A 161 -16.57 11.71 -5.01
CA PHE A 161 -17.98 11.73 -5.35
C PHE A 161 -18.53 13.16 -5.29
N SER A 162 -19.57 13.42 -6.08
CA SER A 162 -20.39 14.62 -5.97
C SER A 162 -21.87 14.28 -6.15
N GLU A 163 -22.74 14.89 -5.35
CA GLU A 163 -24.18 14.76 -5.52
C GLU A 163 -24.67 15.29 -6.87
N SER A 164 -23.89 16.16 -7.54
CA SER A 164 -24.16 16.64 -8.91
C SER A 164 -24.02 15.54 -9.96
N TRP A 165 -23.31 14.45 -9.66
CA TRP A 165 -23.09 13.37 -10.61
C TRP A 165 -24.35 12.55 -10.77
N LYS A 166 -24.91 12.51 -11.99
CA LYS A 166 -26.17 11.85 -12.32
C LYS A 166 -26.06 11.16 -13.67
N ALA A 167 -26.41 9.88 -13.71
CA ALA A 167 -26.51 9.09 -14.94
C ALA A 167 -27.80 9.35 -15.74
N ALA A 168 -28.91 9.60 -15.04
CA ALA A 168 -30.23 9.75 -15.65
C ALA A 168 -30.29 10.76 -16.84
N PRO A 169 -29.61 11.92 -16.81
CA PRO A 169 -29.61 12.85 -17.94
C PRO A 169 -29.08 12.27 -19.26
N PHE A 170 -28.27 11.22 -19.24
CA PHE A 170 -27.65 10.66 -20.44
C PHE A 170 -28.53 9.66 -21.19
N VAL A 171 -29.56 9.09 -20.55
CA VAL A 171 -30.42 8.03 -21.12
C VAL A 171 -31.01 8.44 -22.47
N ASP A 172 -31.59 9.65 -22.52
CA ASP A 172 -32.22 10.22 -23.70
C ASP A 172 -31.38 11.34 -24.34
N ALA A 173 -30.10 11.46 -23.96
CA ALA A 173 -29.24 12.54 -24.45
C ALA A 173 -28.85 12.33 -25.92
N ALA A 174 -28.82 13.43 -26.68
CA ALA A 174 -28.14 13.44 -27.97
C ALA A 174 -26.62 13.38 -27.73
N PRO A 175 -25.85 12.68 -28.57
CA PRO A 175 -24.40 12.55 -28.39
C PRO A 175 -23.70 13.92 -28.34
N THR A 176 -24.21 14.90 -29.09
CA THR A 176 -23.70 16.28 -29.13
C THR A 176 -23.84 17.06 -27.82
N THR A 177 -24.60 16.56 -26.85
CA THR A 177 -24.87 17.23 -25.55
C THR A 177 -24.13 16.60 -24.37
N VAL A 178 -23.41 15.50 -24.60
CA VAL A 178 -22.80 14.69 -23.54
C VAL A 178 -21.73 15.46 -22.79
N VAL A 179 -20.79 16.10 -23.50
CA VAL A 179 -19.71 16.89 -22.89
C VAL A 179 -20.26 18.09 -22.11
N ASP A 180 -21.29 18.77 -22.64
CA ASP A 180 -21.95 19.87 -21.92
C ASP A 180 -22.59 19.37 -20.61
N THR A 181 -23.21 18.19 -20.65
CA THR A 181 -23.84 17.58 -19.47
C THR A 181 -22.81 17.15 -18.43
N LEU A 182 -21.70 16.52 -18.84
CA LEU A 182 -20.58 16.19 -17.95
C LEU A 182 -19.93 17.46 -17.36
N SER A 183 -19.78 18.51 -18.17
CA SER A 183 -19.23 19.79 -17.72
C SER A 183 -20.11 20.48 -16.70
N GLN A 184 -21.44 20.43 -16.87
CA GLN A 184 -22.40 20.93 -15.88
C GLN A 184 -22.35 20.15 -14.56
N GLN A 185 -22.00 18.86 -14.61
CA GLN A 185 -21.79 18.04 -13.42
C GLN A 185 -20.43 18.31 -12.75
N GLY A 186 -19.55 19.10 -13.37
CA GLY A 186 -18.24 19.47 -12.85
C GLY A 186 -17.21 18.34 -12.89
N ILE A 187 -17.41 17.33 -13.73
CA ILE A 187 -16.52 16.15 -13.81
C ILE A 187 -15.50 16.24 -14.96
N MET A 188 -15.71 17.16 -15.89
CA MET A 188 -14.75 17.56 -16.90
C MET A 188 -15.02 19.01 -17.32
N GLY A 189 -14.15 19.59 -18.15
CA GLY A 189 -14.43 20.84 -18.85
C GLY A 189 -13.50 21.02 -20.03
N CYS A 190 -14.00 21.59 -21.12
CA CYS A 190 -13.19 21.91 -22.29
C CYS A 190 -13.06 23.41 -22.47
N PHE A 191 -11.84 23.88 -22.73
CA PHE A 191 -11.50 25.30 -22.89
C PHE A 191 -10.66 25.51 -24.14
N ALA A 192 -11.23 26.20 -25.13
CA ALA A 192 -10.62 26.45 -26.43
C ALA A 192 -10.14 25.17 -27.12
N ASP A 193 -8.87 24.78 -26.91
CA ASP A 193 -8.18 23.71 -27.63
C ASP A 193 -7.73 22.56 -26.69
N PHE A 194 -8.21 22.51 -25.44
CA PHE A 194 -7.91 21.39 -24.53
C PHE A 194 -9.13 21.01 -23.69
N CYS A 195 -9.26 19.72 -23.35
CA CYS A 195 -10.20 19.22 -22.36
C CYS A 195 -9.47 18.76 -21.09
N GLU A 196 -10.02 19.13 -19.93
CA GLU A 196 -9.56 18.69 -18.62
C GLU A 196 -10.58 17.72 -18.03
N TYR A 197 -10.11 16.55 -17.60
CA TYR A 197 -10.92 15.51 -16.98
C TYR A 197 -10.63 15.48 -15.49
N TYR A 198 -11.59 15.90 -14.67
CA TYR A 198 -11.44 15.92 -13.21
C TYR A 198 -11.64 14.53 -12.58
N HIS A 199 -12.08 13.55 -13.38
CA HIS A 199 -12.15 12.15 -12.98
C HIS A 199 -11.51 11.26 -14.06
N PRO A 200 -10.56 10.37 -13.70
CA PRO A 200 -9.71 9.67 -14.66
C PRO A 200 -10.47 8.73 -15.60
N LEU A 201 -11.63 8.21 -15.17
CA LEU A 201 -12.42 7.28 -15.99
C LEU A 201 -13.35 7.96 -17.01
N VAL A 202 -13.43 9.30 -17.04
CA VAL A 202 -14.34 10.01 -17.96
C VAL A 202 -13.84 9.96 -19.39
N GLU A 203 -12.54 10.13 -19.61
CA GLU A 203 -11.95 10.10 -20.96
C GLU A 203 -12.13 8.73 -21.62
N GLY A 204 -11.79 7.65 -20.90
CA GLY A 204 -11.99 6.28 -21.39
C GLY A 204 -13.46 5.96 -21.67
N LEU A 205 -14.39 6.47 -20.84
CA LEU A 205 -15.82 6.31 -21.04
C LEU A 205 -16.30 7.05 -22.30
N LEU A 206 -15.81 8.27 -22.55
CA LEU A 206 -16.10 9.00 -23.78
C LEU A 206 -15.54 8.25 -25.00
N GLY A 207 -14.30 7.75 -24.93
CA GLY A 207 -13.69 6.99 -26.04
C GLY A 207 -14.47 5.72 -26.42
N GLU A 208 -15.12 5.06 -25.46
CA GLU A 208 -15.94 3.87 -25.71
C GLU A 208 -17.24 4.18 -26.47
N PHE A 209 -17.93 5.26 -26.11
CA PHE A 209 -19.28 5.59 -26.64
C PHE A 209 -19.30 6.70 -27.68
N LEU A 210 -18.24 7.51 -27.73
CA LEU A 210 -18.02 8.63 -28.65
C LEU A 210 -16.58 8.57 -29.18
N PRO A 211 -16.19 7.50 -29.90
CA PRO A 211 -14.84 7.35 -30.40
C PRO A 211 -14.47 8.53 -31.30
N VAL A 212 -13.26 9.06 -31.10
CA VAL A 212 -12.74 10.17 -31.90
C VAL A 212 -12.58 9.71 -33.36
N PRO A 213 -13.14 10.44 -34.34
CA PRO A 213 -12.98 10.10 -35.76
C PRO A 213 -11.50 10.06 -36.20
N ASP A 214 -11.19 9.16 -37.14
CA ASP A 214 -9.83 9.01 -37.66
C ASP A 214 -9.24 10.34 -38.15
N GLY A 215 -8.04 10.66 -37.65
CA GLY A 215 -7.30 11.87 -38.03
C GLY A 215 -7.78 13.16 -37.37
N LEU A 216 -8.73 13.09 -36.42
CA LEU A 216 -9.14 14.21 -35.59
C LEU A 216 -8.43 14.17 -34.23
N ASP A 217 -8.11 15.35 -33.71
CA ASP A 217 -7.60 15.51 -32.36
C ASP A 217 -8.75 15.36 -31.33
N ALA A 218 -8.48 14.67 -30.23
CA ALA A 218 -9.49 14.34 -29.23
C ALA A 218 -10.04 15.58 -28.51
N ASP A 219 -9.17 16.52 -28.14
CA ASP A 219 -9.55 17.76 -27.48
C ASP A 219 -10.39 18.64 -28.41
N ALA A 220 -10.01 18.71 -29.69
CA ALA A 220 -10.81 19.39 -30.70
C ALA A 220 -12.21 18.76 -30.87
N PHE A 221 -12.30 17.43 -30.86
CA PHE A 221 -13.57 16.70 -31.01
C PHE A 221 -14.49 16.91 -29.80
N TYR A 222 -14.01 16.61 -28.59
CA TYR A 222 -14.82 16.74 -27.37
C TYR A 222 -15.10 18.20 -27.01
N GLY A 223 -14.18 19.12 -27.34
CA GLY A 223 -14.39 20.55 -27.18
C GLY A 223 -15.55 21.11 -27.99
N CYS A 224 -15.98 20.45 -29.08
CA CYS A 224 -17.19 20.81 -29.80
C CYS A 224 -17.84 19.63 -30.56
N LEU A 225 -18.51 18.72 -29.85
CA LEU A 225 -19.21 17.59 -30.48
C LEU A 225 -20.22 18.04 -31.56
N ARG A 226 -20.91 19.16 -31.35
CA ARG A 226 -21.84 19.72 -32.34
C ARG A 226 -21.15 20.19 -33.63
N CYS A 227 -19.89 20.61 -33.57
CA CYS A 227 -19.11 20.97 -34.76
C CYS A 227 -18.85 19.77 -35.68
N TYR A 228 -18.88 18.56 -35.11
CA TYR A 228 -18.59 17.30 -35.78
C TYR A 228 -19.79 16.34 -35.77
N GLU A 229 -21.02 16.83 -35.62
CA GLU A 229 -22.23 16.00 -35.51
C GLU A 229 -22.36 14.98 -36.65
N GLY A 230 -21.99 15.38 -37.88
CA GLY A 230 -22.00 14.49 -39.05
C GLY A 230 -20.90 13.42 -39.09
N LEU A 231 -19.92 13.47 -38.18
CA LEU A 231 -18.82 12.50 -38.06
C LEU A 231 -18.98 11.56 -36.85
N ILE A 232 -19.97 11.80 -35.98
CA ILE A 232 -20.25 10.92 -34.83
C ILE A 232 -20.76 9.57 -35.33
N ASP A 233 -20.16 8.47 -34.88
CA ASP A 233 -20.63 7.12 -35.21
C ASP A 233 -21.94 6.81 -34.46
N PRO A 234 -23.09 6.70 -35.16
CA PRO A 234 -24.36 6.41 -34.51
C PRO A 234 -24.44 4.97 -33.96
N ASN A 235 -23.54 4.07 -34.38
CA ASN A 235 -23.53 2.69 -33.88
C ASN A 235 -22.77 2.56 -32.56
N ALA A 236 -21.83 3.48 -32.29
CA ALA A 236 -21.10 3.53 -31.03
C ALA A 236 -21.93 4.21 -29.91
N TRP A 237 -22.77 5.18 -30.27
CA TRP A 237 -23.56 5.91 -29.28
C TRP A 237 -24.81 5.14 -28.81
N SER A 238 -24.94 5.02 -27.48
CA SER A 238 -26.19 4.64 -26.82
C SER A 238 -26.27 5.37 -25.48
N GLY A 239 -27.23 6.31 -25.37
CA GLY A 239 -27.42 7.10 -24.14
C GLY A 239 -27.69 6.22 -22.91
N GLN A 240 -28.50 5.17 -23.07
CA GLN A 240 -28.75 4.20 -22.01
C GLN A 240 -27.47 3.47 -21.57
N LEU A 241 -26.69 2.92 -22.52
CA LEU A 241 -25.48 2.17 -22.16
C LEU A 241 -24.39 3.10 -21.58
N PHE A 242 -24.28 4.34 -22.08
CA PHE A 242 -23.40 5.35 -21.51
C PHE A 242 -23.82 5.68 -20.07
N ALA A 243 -25.11 5.90 -19.82
CA ALA A 243 -25.66 6.17 -18.49
C ALA A 243 -25.34 5.02 -17.51
N ASP A 244 -25.57 3.78 -17.93
CA ASP A 244 -25.30 2.59 -17.11
C ASP A 244 -23.80 2.46 -16.81
N ALA A 245 -22.93 2.70 -17.80
CA ALA A 245 -21.49 2.66 -17.63
C ALA A 245 -20.98 3.81 -16.74
N TYR A 246 -21.52 5.02 -16.88
CA TYR A 246 -21.19 6.15 -16.00
C TYR A 246 -21.60 5.88 -14.55
N GLN A 247 -22.79 5.32 -14.34
CA GLN A 247 -23.26 4.92 -13.01
C GLN A 247 -22.31 3.88 -12.39
N ALA A 248 -22.06 2.78 -13.11
CA ALA A 248 -21.31 1.64 -12.57
C ALA A 248 -19.80 1.90 -12.41
N ARG A 249 -19.20 2.75 -13.26
CA ARG A 249 -17.74 2.98 -13.28
C ARG A 249 -17.31 4.24 -12.54
N VAL A 250 -18.18 5.25 -12.43
CA VAL A 250 -17.84 6.55 -11.84
C VAL A 250 -18.64 6.81 -10.57
N ILE A 251 -19.97 6.77 -10.65
CA ILE A 251 -20.83 7.20 -9.55
C ILE A 251 -20.82 6.19 -8.38
N ASP A 252 -21.13 4.92 -8.65
CA ASP A 252 -21.25 3.89 -7.60
C ASP A 252 -19.92 3.65 -6.86
N PRO A 253 -18.76 3.53 -7.55
CA PRO A 253 -17.48 3.39 -6.87
C PRO A 253 -17.12 4.62 -6.04
N GLY A 254 -17.40 5.83 -6.55
CA GLY A 254 -17.18 7.08 -5.85
C GLY A 254 -17.99 7.19 -4.55
N GLN A 255 -19.28 6.90 -4.62
CA GLN A 255 -20.15 6.87 -3.44
C GLN A 255 -19.68 5.82 -2.43
N ARG A 256 -19.34 4.61 -2.89
CA ARG A 256 -18.81 3.55 -2.02
C ARG A 256 -17.52 3.97 -1.32
N ALA A 257 -16.63 4.69 -2.00
CA ALA A 257 -15.39 5.19 -1.40
C ALA A 257 -15.67 6.21 -0.28
N VAL A 258 -16.65 7.11 -0.48
CA VAL A 258 -17.12 8.04 0.56
C VAL A 258 -17.72 7.27 1.74
N ASP A 259 -18.60 6.30 1.47
CA ASP A 259 -19.25 5.49 2.50
C ASP A 259 -18.23 4.71 3.34
N LEU A 260 -17.17 4.16 2.73
CA LEU A 260 -16.08 3.50 3.45
C LEU A 260 -15.35 4.45 4.40
N LEU A 261 -15.04 5.68 3.93
CA LEU A 261 -14.38 6.70 4.75
C LEU A 261 -15.30 7.28 5.85
N ASP A 262 -16.61 7.28 5.64
CA ASP A 262 -17.60 7.66 6.67
C ASP A 262 -17.84 6.55 7.69
N THR A 263 -17.76 5.29 7.26
CA THR A 263 -17.98 4.12 8.12
C THR A 263 -16.80 3.90 9.07
N TRP A 264 -15.58 4.05 8.57
CA TRP A 264 -14.36 3.69 9.31
C TRP A 264 -13.58 4.93 9.74
N PRO A 265 -13.51 5.21 11.06
CA PRO A 265 -12.90 6.45 11.56
C PRO A 265 -11.37 6.38 11.62
N TYR A 266 -10.76 5.21 11.42
CA TYR A 266 -9.33 5.00 11.58
C TYR A 266 -8.71 4.50 10.28
N LEU A 267 -7.55 5.06 9.93
CA LEU A 267 -6.73 4.65 8.79
C LEU A 267 -5.34 4.25 9.28
N THR A 268 -4.88 3.08 8.85
CA THR A 268 -3.49 2.66 8.98
C THR A 268 -2.85 2.54 7.59
N ARG A 269 -1.71 3.21 7.37
CA ARG A 269 -0.84 3.03 6.20
C ARG A 269 0.42 2.30 6.63
N MET A 270 0.72 1.20 5.96
CA MET A 270 1.96 0.46 6.14
C MET A 270 2.73 0.37 4.83
N TYR A 271 4.04 0.22 4.94
CA TYR A 271 4.97 0.17 3.82
C TYR A 271 6.02 -0.89 4.04
N THR A 272 6.40 -1.56 2.95
CA THR A 272 7.53 -2.46 2.90
C THR A 272 8.15 -2.45 1.50
N THR A 273 9.37 -2.94 1.41
CA THR A 273 10.00 -3.37 0.16
C THR A 273 10.31 -4.84 0.30
N ILE A 274 10.09 -5.60 -0.77
CA ILE A 274 10.29 -7.04 -0.73
C ILE A 274 10.73 -7.52 -2.12
N SER A 275 11.75 -8.37 -2.12
CA SER A 275 12.32 -8.93 -3.34
C SER A 275 11.67 -10.27 -3.71
N PRO A 276 11.74 -10.71 -4.98
CA PRO A 276 11.11 -11.96 -5.40
C PRO A 276 11.60 -13.17 -4.57
N GLY A 277 12.88 -13.18 -4.16
CA GLY A 277 13.44 -14.23 -3.30
C GLY A 277 12.75 -14.37 -1.94
N GLU A 278 12.16 -13.29 -1.43
CA GLU A 278 11.58 -13.17 -0.09
C GLU A 278 10.05 -13.33 -0.09
N MET A 279 9.40 -13.30 -1.27
CA MET A 279 7.96 -13.51 -1.42
C MET A 279 7.56 -14.98 -1.22
N THR A 280 7.84 -15.52 -0.03
CA THR A 280 7.66 -16.93 0.32
C THR A 280 6.39 -17.20 1.12
N VAL A 281 5.85 -16.18 1.79
CA VAL A 281 4.60 -16.22 2.56
C VAL A 281 3.78 -14.96 2.26
N ASP A 282 2.46 -15.05 2.40
CA ASP A 282 1.57 -13.89 2.25
C ASP A 282 1.38 -13.17 3.60
N PRO A 283 1.47 -11.83 3.67
CA PRO A 283 1.28 -11.09 4.91
C PRO A 283 -0.19 -10.97 5.31
N PHE A 284 -0.47 -11.36 6.54
CA PHE A 284 -1.74 -11.17 7.25
C PHE A 284 -1.66 -10.00 8.20
N PHE A 285 -2.82 -9.39 8.46
CA PHE A 285 -2.93 -8.23 9.34
C PHE A 285 -4.09 -8.37 10.31
N HIS A 286 -3.97 -7.73 11.47
CA HIS A 286 -5.05 -7.63 12.45
C HIS A 286 -5.10 -6.23 13.08
N GLU A 287 -6.26 -5.84 13.61
CA GLU A 287 -6.39 -4.65 14.44
C GLU A 287 -5.86 -4.89 15.85
N ASN A 288 -5.20 -3.88 16.43
CA ASN A 288 -4.82 -3.79 17.83
C ASN A 288 -5.23 -2.43 18.41
N ALA A 289 -6.21 -2.44 19.31
CA ALA A 289 -6.80 -1.24 19.93
C ALA A 289 -5.95 -0.60 21.04
N GLN A 290 -4.86 -1.23 21.46
CA GLN A 290 -4.01 -0.77 22.56
C GLN A 290 -2.78 0.00 22.06
N LEU A 291 -2.52 0.00 20.76
CA LEU A 291 -1.42 0.74 20.16
C LEU A 291 -1.86 2.17 19.84
N GLY A 292 -0.94 3.11 20.05
CA GLY A 292 -1.16 4.53 19.76
C GLY A 292 -1.02 4.88 18.28
N ASP A 293 -1.41 6.12 17.99
CA ASP A 293 -1.32 6.76 16.68
C ASP A 293 0.13 6.92 16.20
N VAL A 294 0.30 6.96 14.88
CA VAL A 294 1.56 7.24 14.18
C VAL A 294 1.33 8.44 13.27
N SER A 295 2.10 9.51 13.50
CA SER A 295 2.04 10.73 12.69
C SER A 295 2.45 10.46 11.24
N ALA A 296 1.68 11.00 10.29
CA ALA A 296 2.03 10.98 8.86
C ALA A 296 3.25 11.87 8.54
N PHE A 297 3.58 12.79 9.45
CA PHE A 297 4.70 13.71 9.30
C PHE A 297 5.82 13.35 10.26
N ARG A 298 7.04 13.23 9.73
CA ARG A 298 8.27 13.16 10.51
C ARG A 298 9.02 14.47 10.32
N THR A 299 9.18 15.23 11.39
CA THR A 299 9.77 16.57 11.36
C THR A 299 11.05 16.59 12.19
N ALA A 300 12.15 17.01 11.56
CA ALA A 300 13.36 17.40 12.26
C ALA A 300 13.46 18.93 12.33
N THR A 301 14.04 19.46 13.40
CA THR A 301 14.27 20.90 13.58
C THR A 301 15.75 21.19 13.54
N ARG A 302 16.19 22.06 12.62
CA ARG A 302 17.56 22.53 12.52
C ARG A 302 17.72 23.87 13.22
N VAL A 303 18.63 23.94 14.19
CA VAL A 303 19.05 25.17 14.86
C VAL A 303 20.44 25.53 14.36
N ASN A 304 20.58 26.70 13.72
CA ASN A 304 21.88 27.21 13.30
C ASN A 304 22.49 28.01 14.46
N LEU A 305 23.67 27.59 14.91
CA LEU A 305 24.37 28.23 16.03
C LEU A 305 25.19 29.44 15.54
N CYS A 306 25.44 30.38 16.43
CA CYS A 306 26.27 31.55 16.14
C CYS A 306 27.73 31.19 15.81
N SER A 307 28.19 29.98 16.19
CA SER A 307 29.52 29.47 15.84
C SER A 307 29.63 29.08 14.35
N GLY A 308 28.51 28.96 13.64
CA GLY A 308 28.45 28.40 12.29
C GLY A 308 28.24 26.88 12.25
N ASP A 309 28.12 26.23 13.41
CA ASP A 309 27.67 24.83 13.52
C ASP A 309 26.15 24.75 13.59
N ASP A 310 25.59 23.56 13.39
CA ASP A 310 24.16 23.33 13.60
C ASP A 310 23.88 22.19 14.56
N VAL A 311 22.64 22.17 15.06
CA VAL A 311 22.06 21.02 15.74
C VAL A 311 20.75 20.67 15.05
N VAL A 312 20.60 19.40 14.71
CA VAL A 312 19.35 18.87 14.15
C VAL A 312 18.68 17.98 15.19
N THR A 313 17.56 18.42 15.72
CA THR A 313 16.69 17.62 16.59
C THR A 313 15.81 16.73 15.73
N LEU A 314 16.03 15.42 15.79
CA LEU A 314 15.29 14.39 15.06
C LEU A 314 13.85 14.23 15.60
N PRO A 315 12.95 13.60 14.83
CA PRO A 315 11.69 13.13 15.40
C PRO A 315 11.99 12.15 16.55
N GLY A 316 11.36 12.36 17.70
CA GLY A 316 11.69 11.65 18.95
C GLY A 316 12.61 12.42 19.90
N GLY A 317 13.20 13.55 19.45
CA GLY A 317 13.89 14.50 20.33
C GLY A 317 15.40 14.30 20.49
N ARG A 318 16.00 13.37 19.74
CA ARG A 318 17.46 13.19 19.70
C ARG A 318 18.12 14.34 18.97
N ASP A 319 19.10 14.97 19.59
CA ASP A 319 19.90 16.01 18.94
C ASP A 319 21.11 15.40 18.22
N VAL A 320 21.37 15.86 17.00
CA VAL A 320 22.57 15.51 16.24
C VAL A 320 23.35 16.77 15.93
N PHE A 321 24.57 16.88 16.46
CA PHE A 321 25.46 18.00 16.20
C PHE A 321 26.08 17.92 14.80
N ILE A 322 26.11 19.03 14.08
CA ILE A 322 26.62 19.15 12.71
C ILE A 322 27.75 20.18 12.68
N PRO A 323 29.03 19.75 12.70
CA PRO A 323 30.17 20.65 12.63
C PRO A 323 30.15 21.48 11.34
N ASN A 324 30.37 22.79 11.45
CA ASN A 324 30.30 23.76 10.35
C ASN A 324 28.95 23.85 9.61
N GLY A 325 27.89 23.23 10.15
CA GLY A 325 26.53 23.31 9.61
C GLY A 325 26.34 22.70 8.21
N PHE A 326 27.26 21.81 7.79
CA PHE A 326 27.21 21.15 6.48
C PHE A 326 27.59 19.68 6.58
N GLY A 327 26.87 18.86 5.80
CA GLY A 327 27.09 17.42 5.71
C GLY A 327 26.46 16.68 6.88
N TRP A 328 25.78 15.57 6.59
CA TRP A 328 25.28 14.71 7.65
C TRP A 328 26.43 13.87 8.23
N PRO A 329 26.46 13.59 9.55
CA PRO A 329 27.59 12.91 10.16
C PRO A 329 27.78 11.49 9.64
N SER A 330 29.03 11.05 9.49
CA SER A 330 29.35 9.71 8.98
C SER A 330 29.35 8.61 10.04
N PHE A 331 29.24 8.93 11.34
CA PHE A 331 29.19 7.90 12.40
C PHE A 331 27.98 6.96 12.24
N ILE A 332 26.97 7.39 11.47
CA ILE A 332 25.77 6.62 11.18
C ILE A 332 26.06 5.38 10.33
N ASP A 333 27.18 5.34 9.60
CA ASP A 333 27.48 4.25 8.65
C ASP A 333 27.58 2.90 9.37
N GLU A 334 28.06 2.89 10.61
CA GLU A 334 28.22 1.69 11.45
C GLU A 334 26.96 1.32 12.24
N LEU A 335 25.93 2.17 12.23
CA LEU A 335 24.69 1.92 12.96
C LEU A 335 23.77 0.93 12.22
N PRO A 336 22.89 0.21 12.92
CA PRO A 336 21.83 -0.57 12.30
C PRO A 336 20.82 0.34 11.58
N TYR A 337 20.10 -0.23 10.60
CA TYR A 337 19.04 0.48 9.86
C TYR A 337 17.69 0.42 10.58
N GLU A 338 17.50 -0.63 11.37
CA GLU A 338 16.41 -0.85 12.30
C GLU A 338 16.77 -0.32 13.69
N GLU A 339 15.85 0.46 14.28
CA GLU A 339 15.90 0.80 15.70
C GLU A 339 15.30 -0.34 16.54
N ASP A 340 14.19 -0.91 16.06
CA ASP A 340 13.49 -2.03 16.70
C ASP A 340 12.86 -2.95 15.64
N ILE A 341 12.82 -4.25 15.96
CA ILE A 341 12.03 -5.26 15.26
C ILE A 341 11.13 -5.94 16.28
N GLU A 342 9.82 -5.83 16.05
CA GLU A 342 8.79 -6.31 16.96
C GLU A 342 7.96 -7.44 16.33
N GLU A 343 7.50 -8.35 17.17
CA GLU A 343 6.36 -9.23 16.88
C GLU A 343 5.09 -8.62 17.49
N THR A 344 4.06 -8.42 16.66
CA THR A 344 2.82 -7.78 17.12
C THR A 344 1.75 -8.80 17.45
N MET A 345 0.97 -8.45 18.48
CA MET A 345 -0.12 -9.28 18.99
C MET A 345 -1.45 -8.58 18.71
N GLN A 346 -2.53 -9.36 18.59
CA GLN A 346 -3.87 -8.80 18.43
C GLN A 346 -4.31 -7.97 19.65
N VAL A 347 -3.79 -8.33 20.83
CA VAL A 347 -3.99 -7.62 22.08
C VAL A 347 -2.67 -7.60 22.84
N GLY A 348 -2.34 -6.47 23.44
CA GLY A 348 -1.11 -6.27 24.19
C GLY A 348 -0.14 -5.32 23.50
N ALA A 349 0.92 -5.01 24.23
CA ALA A 349 2.10 -4.38 23.65
C ALA A 349 2.83 -5.37 22.72
N PRO A 350 3.56 -4.88 21.71
CA PRO A 350 4.42 -5.72 20.89
C PRO A 350 5.51 -6.40 21.72
N VAL A 351 6.00 -7.54 21.25
CA VAL A 351 7.17 -8.22 21.82
C VAL A 351 8.39 -7.78 21.02
N ASN A 352 9.31 -7.10 21.68
CA ASN A 352 10.58 -6.70 21.08
C ASN A 352 11.46 -7.93 20.81
N LEU A 353 11.97 -8.06 19.58
CA LEU A 353 12.92 -9.09 19.16
C LEU A 353 14.34 -8.53 19.00
N VAL A 354 14.44 -7.23 18.69
CA VAL A 354 15.68 -6.45 18.59
C VAL A 354 15.41 -5.06 19.17
N ASP A 355 16.30 -4.58 20.04
CA ASP A 355 16.26 -3.19 20.52
C ASP A 355 17.65 -2.58 20.37
N ASN A 356 17.81 -1.72 19.37
CA ASN A 356 19.06 -0.98 19.11
C ASN A 356 19.04 0.42 19.71
N THR A 357 17.99 0.82 20.45
CA THR A 357 17.79 2.17 20.99
C THR A 357 19.02 2.63 21.78
N ALA A 358 19.45 1.84 22.75
CA ALA A 358 20.59 2.18 23.61
C ALA A 358 21.92 2.28 22.85
N LEU A 359 22.10 1.48 21.79
CA LEU A 359 23.28 1.53 20.94
C LEU A 359 23.30 2.81 20.10
N ILE A 360 22.16 3.16 19.50
CA ILE A 360 21.99 4.36 18.68
C ILE A 360 22.19 5.61 19.55
N ASP A 361 21.55 5.66 20.72
CA ASP A 361 21.68 6.77 21.67
C ASP A 361 23.13 6.95 22.11
N ALA A 362 23.83 5.87 22.47
CA ALA A 362 25.24 5.93 22.87
C ALA A 362 26.15 6.46 21.75
N ALA A 363 25.87 6.11 20.49
CA ALA A 363 26.64 6.61 19.35
C ALA A 363 26.40 8.10 19.09
N ILE A 364 25.14 8.55 19.18
CA ILE A 364 24.77 9.97 19.05
C ILE A 364 25.40 10.78 20.20
N ASP A 365 25.28 10.30 21.44
CA ASP A 365 25.85 10.97 22.61
C ASP A 365 27.37 11.07 22.51
N LYS A 366 28.03 10.00 22.09
CA LYS A 366 29.47 10.01 21.84
C LYS A 366 29.85 11.04 20.77
N TRP A 367 29.16 11.03 19.63
CA TRP A 367 29.41 11.98 18.55
C TRP A 367 29.23 13.42 19.01
N ASN A 368 28.12 13.72 19.69
CA ASN A 368 27.83 15.04 20.20
C ASN A 368 28.87 15.49 21.22
N HIS A 369 29.23 14.63 22.18
CA HIS A 369 30.22 14.93 23.21
C HIS A 369 31.62 15.17 22.62
N ASP A 370 32.04 14.36 21.65
CA ASP A 370 33.33 14.52 20.95
C ASP A 370 33.42 15.86 20.19
N HIS A 371 32.27 16.48 19.88
CA HIS A 371 32.17 17.79 19.24
C HIS A 371 31.72 18.91 20.20
N GLY A 372 31.65 18.66 21.50
CA GLY A 372 31.34 19.66 22.52
C GLY A 372 29.86 20.06 22.62
N TRP A 373 28.94 19.17 22.20
CA TRP A 373 27.49 19.32 22.36
C TRP A 373 26.92 18.36 23.43
N PRO A 374 25.96 18.80 24.28
CA PRO A 374 25.48 20.17 24.43
C PRO A 374 26.53 21.08 25.05
N GLN A 375 26.54 22.36 24.67
CA GLN A 375 27.41 23.32 25.34
C GLN A 375 26.98 23.44 26.81
N ALA A 376 27.94 23.33 27.73
CA ALA A 376 27.67 23.58 29.14
C ALA A 376 26.99 24.96 29.28
N PRO A 377 25.91 25.09 30.08
CA PRO A 377 25.27 26.37 30.30
C PRO A 377 26.33 27.36 30.81
N GLY A 378 26.63 28.39 29.99
CA GLY A 378 27.62 29.44 30.19
C GLY A 378 28.49 29.32 31.44
N GLY A 379 29.70 28.76 31.28
CA GLY A 379 30.76 28.90 32.27
C GLY A 379 31.03 30.39 32.48
N THR A 380 30.72 30.89 33.67
CA THR A 380 31.30 32.14 34.14
C THR A 380 32.79 31.93 34.31
N ASP A 381 33.55 32.78 33.63
CA ASP A 381 34.98 32.95 33.76
C ASP A 381 35.37 33.00 35.26
N THR A 382 35.95 31.93 35.78
CA THR A 382 36.63 31.94 37.07
C THR A 382 38.03 31.39 36.87
N THR A 383 38.93 32.37 36.73
CA THR A 383 40.36 32.25 36.92
C THR A 383 40.72 31.30 38.06
N ALA A 384 41.74 30.49 37.81
CA ALA A 384 42.42 29.64 38.76
C ALA A 384 42.52 30.24 40.17
N ASP A 385 42.18 29.44 41.18
CA ASP A 385 42.92 29.50 42.43
C ASP A 385 43.15 28.10 42.98
N THR A 386 44.43 27.75 43.03
CA THR A 386 44.99 26.60 43.73
C THR A 386 44.69 26.70 45.21
N SER A 387 43.93 25.75 45.75
CA SER A 387 44.12 25.34 47.14
C SER A 387 43.84 23.85 47.29
N THR A 388 44.93 23.15 47.61
CA THR A 388 44.94 21.86 48.27
C THR A 388 44.08 21.90 49.53
N ASP A 389 43.18 20.94 49.70
CA ASP A 389 42.93 20.39 51.03
C ASP A 389 42.55 18.91 50.95
N THR A 390 43.27 18.15 51.78
CA THR A 390 43.14 16.72 51.98
C THR A 390 42.09 16.48 53.06
N ALA A 391 41.08 15.66 52.81
CA ALA A 391 40.36 14.98 53.88
C ALA A 391 39.73 13.66 53.40
N SER A 392 40.19 12.61 54.06
CA SER A 392 39.73 11.22 54.07
C SER A 392 38.26 11.04 54.47
N GLY A 393 37.60 10.04 53.88
CA GLY A 393 36.35 9.48 54.38
C GLY A 393 35.95 8.19 53.65
N THR A 394 36.26 7.05 54.26
CA THR A 394 35.84 5.68 53.93
C THR A 394 34.39 5.39 54.35
N ASP A 395 33.58 4.75 53.50
CA ASP A 395 32.75 3.54 53.78
C ASP A 395 32.01 3.12 52.48
N SER A 396 32.24 1.95 51.89
CA SER A 396 31.65 0.61 52.17
C SER A 396 30.16 0.47 51.80
N GLY A 397 29.85 -0.40 50.83
CA GLY A 397 28.49 -0.85 50.54
C GLY A 397 28.32 -1.61 49.21
N ALA A 398 28.76 -2.87 49.18
CA ALA A 398 28.37 -3.94 48.23
C ALA A 398 26.87 -4.32 48.45
N GLU A 399 26.10 -5.09 47.67
CA GLU A 399 26.29 -6.00 46.53
C GLU A 399 24.88 -6.46 46.05
N SER A 400 24.75 -6.81 44.77
CA SER A 400 23.99 -7.94 44.17
C SER A 400 22.53 -8.30 44.51
N GLY A 401 21.80 -8.70 43.47
CA GLY A 401 20.62 -9.58 43.54
C GLY A 401 20.11 -9.97 42.15
N ALA A 402 20.47 -11.16 41.68
CA ALA A 402 20.04 -11.78 40.42
C ALA A 402 19.05 -12.93 40.67
N GLU A 403 18.31 -13.33 39.61
CA GLU A 403 17.72 -14.65 39.25
C GLU A 403 16.36 -14.41 38.53
N SER A 404 16.22 -14.61 37.21
CA SER A 404 16.16 -15.85 36.41
C SER A 404 14.89 -16.70 36.61
N GLY A 405 14.12 -16.88 35.53
CA GLY A 405 13.01 -17.83 35.44
C GLY A 405 12.59 -18.03 33.98
N SER A 406 13.10 -19.09 33.38
CA SER A 406 12.78 -19.59 32.03
C SER A 406 11.61 -20.57 32.06
N THR A 407 10.71 -20.51 31.08
CA THR A 407 10.00 -21.71 30.60
C THR A 407 9.64 -21.60 29.13
N ASP A 408 10.04 -22.65 28.43
CA ASP A 408 9.85 -23.00 27.03
C ASP A 408 8.44 -23.56 26.79
N SER A 409 7.86 -23.33 25.60
CA SER A 409 6.74 -24.10 25.03
C SER A 409 6.54 -23.70 23.57
N GLY A 410 6.98 -24.57 22.66
CA GLY A 410 6.73 -24.47 21.23
C GLY A 410 5.27 -24.67 20.85
N GLY A 411 4.89 -24.04 19.73
CA GLY A 411 3.64 -24.27 19.04
C GLY A 411 3.88 -24.14 17.53
N GLU A 412 3.75 -25.26 16.82
CA GLU A 412 3.69 -25.31 15.36
C GLU A 412 2.48 -24.50 14.87
N SER A 413 2.69 -23.54 13.96
CA SER A 413 1.61 -22.92 13.19
C SER A 413 1.86 -23.17 11.70
N GLY A 414 1.01 -24.01 11.10
CA GLY A 414 0.97 -24.24 9.67
C GLY A 414 0.68 -22.96 8.90
N GLY A 415 1.33 -22.81 7.75
CA GLY A 415 1.15 -21.66 6.87
C GLY A 415 -0.25 -21.62 6.30
N SER A 416 -0.98 -20.55 6.61
CA SER A 416 -2.15 -20.10 5.85
C SER A 416 -1.66 -19.04 4.88
N GLY A 417 -1.75 -19.25 3.56
CA GLY A 417 -1.57 -18.22 2.53
C GLY A 417 -2.83 -17.39 2.35
N CYS A 418 -3.04 -16.65 1.27
CA CYS A 418 -4.19 -15.75 1.16
C CYS A 418 -5.06 -16.04 -0.04
N GLY A 419 -6.26 -16.51 0.26
CA GLY A 419 -7.31 -16.65 -0.71
C GLY A 419 -8.65 -16.95 -0.05
N CYS A 420 -9.68 -16.98 -0.86
CA CYS A 420 -11.01 -17.35 -0.41
C CYS A 420 -11.06 -18.86 -0.18
N SER A 421 -11.65 -19.31 0.92
CA SER A 421 -12.03 -20.72 1.13
C SER A 421 -13.55 -20.84 1.07
N SER A 422 -14.07 -21.89 0.42
CA SER A 422 -15.51 -22.17 0.44
C SER A 422 -15.86 -22.93 1.72
N GLY A 423 -16.52 -22.25 2.66
CA GLY A 423 -17.06 -22.89 3.85
C GLY A 423 -18.35 -23.65 3.54
N ASP A 424 -18.30 -24.98 3.56
CA ASP A 424 -19.50 -25.83 3.49
C ASP A 424 -20.39 -25.58 4.73
N ARG A 425 -21.43 -24.74 4.56
CA ARG A 425 -22.57 -24.70 5.48
C ARG A 425 -23.80 -25.27 4.81
N SER A 426 -24.01 -26.56 5.08
CA SER A 426 -25.26 -27.25 4.83
C SER A 426 -26.43 -26.51 5.51
N SER A 427 -27.32 -25.91 4.71
CA SER A 427 -28.67 -25.52 5.12
C SER A 427 -29.67 -25.78 4.00
N GLY A 428 -30.39 -26.89 4.15
CA GLY A 428 -31.74 -27.18 3.64
C GLY A 428 -32.28 -26.49 2.38
N ALA A 429 -32.31 -27.27 1.30
CA ALA A 429 -33.43 -27.49 0.37
C ALA A 429 -34.10 -26.29 -0.34
N LEU A 430 -33.92 -26.25 -1.67
CA LEU A 430 -35.01 -26.47 -2.62
C LEU A 430 -34.41 -26.90 -3.96
N GLY A 431 -34.57 -28.19 -4.27
CA GLY A 431 -34.12 -28.76 -5.52
C GLY A 431 -35.06 -28.41 -6.67
N VAL A 432 -34.48 -28.09 -7.81
CA VAL A 432 -35.00 -28.46 -9.13
C VAL A 432 -33.81 -28.90 -9.96
N GLY A 433 -33.66 -30.21 -10.11
CA GLY A 433 -32.72 -30.78 -11.06
C GLY A 433 -33.24 -30.62 -12.48
N LEU A 434 -32.32 -30.43 -13.44
CA LEU A 434 -32.61 -30.70 -14.83
C LEU A 434 -31.43 -31.45 -15.46
N MET A 435 -31.80 -32.63 -15.92
CA MET A 435 -30.97 -33.69 -16.47
C MET A 435 -30.21 -33.27 -17.73
N ALA A 436 -29.05 -33.93 -17.86
CA ALA A 436 -28.36 -34.20 -19.09
C ALA A 436 -29.30 -34.61 -20.25
N LEU A 437 -29.05 -34.03 -21.42
CA LEU A 437 -29.43 -34.61 -22.70
C LEU A 437 -28.24 -34.55 -23.64
N ALA A 438 -27.59 -35.70 -23.78
CA ALA A 438 -26.68 -36.01 -24.86
C ALA A 438 -27.42 -36.86 -25.91
N PHE A 439 -27.56 -36.32 -27.12
CA PHE A 439 -27.70 -36.98 -28.43
C PHE A 439 -27.29 -35.89 -29.43
N GLY A 440 -26.35 -36.03 -30.36
CA GLY A 440 -25.95 -37.19 -31.14
C GLY A 440 -26.21 -36.87 -32.62
N LEU A 441 -25.15 -36.98 -33.45
CA LEU A 441 -25.11 -37.05 -34.92
C LEU A 441 -24.84 -35.77 -35.73
N GLY A 442 -23.65 -35.76 -36.33
CA GLY A 442 -23.25 -34.87 -37.43
C GLY A 442 -22.02 -35.41 -38.18
N LEU A 443 -22.05 -36.67 -38.62
CA LEU A 443 -21.06 -37.22 -39.55
C LEU A 443 -21.30 -36.67 -40.97
N ARG A 444 -20.33 -35.95 -41.54
CA ARG A 444 -19.84 -36.24 -42.90
C ARG A 444 -18.54 -35.50 -43.25
N ARG A 445 -17.45 -36.27 -43.28
CA ARG A 445 -16.27 -36.03 -44.12
C ARG A 445 -16.63 -36.32 -45.58
N ARG A 446 -16.20 -35.47 -46.52
CA ARG A 446 -15.60 -35.95 -47.78
C ARG A 446 -14.72 -34.88 -48.44
N ARG A 447 -13.50 -35.33 -48.74
CA ARG A 447 -12.48 -34.77 -49.64
C ARG A 447 -13.09 -34.14 -50.92
N ARG A 448 -12.67 -32.93 -51.27
CA ARG A 448 -11.56 -32.68 -52.20
C ARG A 448 -10.93 -31.35 -51.89
#